data_AF-A0A7C1P162-F1
#
_entry.id   AF-A0A7C1P162-F1
#
_cell.length_a   1.000
_cell.length_b   1.000
_cell.length_c   1.000
_cell.angle_alpha   90.00
_cell.angle_beta   90.00
_cell.angle_gamma   90.00
#
_symmetry.space_group_name_H-M   'P 1'
#
loop_
_entity.id
_entity.type
_entity.pdbx_description
1 polymer ?
#
loop_
_entity_poly.entity_id
_entity_poly.type
_entity_poly.pdbx_seq_one_letter_code
_entity_poly.pdbx_strand_id
1 'polypeptide(L)'
;QLIVSSITGAGIWSHFFHADDVFDEHRSQGMTWQELKKDFARMLDFVKRHYPWLEYVSIRDAEKILREMDGSGTEFQWQENRLSIRSRPGMKLRIRLNQKSLSRQVGVKIIHRYRRPPALVVEMTRPVAQLFFE
;
A
#
# COMPACT_ATOMS: atom_id res chain seq x y z
N GLN A 1 -6.97 1.59 14.29
CA GLN A 1 -7.64 0.73 13.29
C GLN A 1 -7.80 1.44 11.94
N LEU A 2 -8.19 2.72 11.90
CA LEU A 2 -8.36 3.50 10.66
C LEU A 2 -7.09 3.64 9.79
N ILE A 3 -5.93 3.93 10.38
CA ILE A 3 -4.66 4.07 9.63
C ILE A 3 -4.31 2.78 8.86
N VAL A 4 -4.47 1.62 9.52
CA VAL A 4 -4.16 0.31 8.93
C VAL A 4 -5.09 -0.02 7.77
N SER A 5 -6.39 0.23 7.91
CA SER A 5 -7.34 0.01 6.81
C SER A 5 -7.03 0.91 5.61
N SER A 6 -6.73 2.20 5.85
CA SER A 6 -6.45 3.17 4.78
C SER A 6 -5.15 2.86 4.03
N ILE A 7 -4.08 2.49 4.74
CA ILE A 7 -2.77 2.18 4.10
C ILE A 7 -2.86 0.96 3.17
N THR A 8 -3.76 0.02 3.44
CA THR A 8 -3.91 -1.18 2.60
C THR A 8 -4.84 -1.00 1.40
N GLY A 9 -5.45 0.18 1.26
CA GLY A 9 -6.31 0.55 0.13
C GLY A 9 -5.51 0.91 -1.12
N ALA A 10 -6.20 1.05 -2.25
CA ALA A 10 -5.61 1.57 -3.47
C ALA A 10 -5.57 3.11 -3.40
N GLY A 11 -4.42 3.70 -3.75
CA GLY A 11 -4.25 5.15 -3.86
C GLY A 11 -3.10 5.68 -3.02
N ILE A 12 -3.27 6.90 -2.51
CA ILE A 12 -2.26 7.62 -1.75
C ILE A 12 -2.71 7.74 -0.30
N TRP A 13 -1.81 7.38 0.62
CA TRP A 13 -1.95 7.70 2.03
C TRP A 13 -1.17 8.97 2.33
N SER A 14 -1.85 9.98 2.87
CA SER A 14 -1.26 11.25 3.28
C SER A 14 -1.56 11.52 4.75
N HIS A 15 -0.59 12.08 5.45
CA HIS A 15 -0.73 12.59 6.81
C HIS A 15 -0.19 14.01 6.85
N PHE A 16 -0.94 14.91 7.48
CA PHE A 16 -0.59 16.32 7.60
C PHE A 16 -0.72 16.79 9.04
N PHE A 17 0.10 17.76 9.40
CA PHE A 17 0.04 18.49 10.67
C PHE A 17 -0.14 19.97 10.34
N HIS A 18 -0.84 20.68 11.22
CA HIS A 18 -0.93 22.13 11.17
C HIS A 18 0.09 22.73 12.12
N ALA A 19 0.51 23.97 11.87
CA ALA A 19 1.48 24.63 12.74
C ALA A 19 0.92 24.85 14.16
N ASP A 20 -0.39 25.08 14.28
CA ASP A 20 -1.07 25.29 15.56
C ASP A 20 -1.33 24.00 16.35
N ASP A 21 -1.14 22.81 15.76
CA ASP A 21 -1.12 21.54 16.51
C ASP A 21 -0.05 21.53 17.62
N VAL A 22 0.96 22.40 17.52
CA VAL A 22 2.05 22.52 18.50
C VAL A 22 1.75 23.51 19.63
N PHE A 23 0.91 24.52 19.36
CA PHE A 23 0.69 25.65 20.26
C PHE A 23 -0.66 25.61 20.97
N ASP A 24 -1.64 24.91 20.40
CA ASP A 24 -2.96 24.75 20.99
C ASP A 24 -2.99 23.51 21.90
N GLU A 25 -3.24 23.72 23.20
CA GLU A 25 -3.28 22.65 24.21
C GLU A 25 -4.38 21.61 23.95
N HIS A 26 -5.52 22.03 23.37
CA HIS A 26 -6.61 21.14 23.04
C HIS A 26 -6.24 20.26 21.83
N ARG A 27 -5.61 20.83 20.80
CA ARG A 27 -5.18 20.10 19.60
C ARG A 27 -4.01 19.16 19.87
N SER A 28 -3.04 19.62 20.66
CA SER A 28 -1.90 18.81 21.11
C SER A 28 -2.26 17.77 22.17
N GLN A 29 -3.47 17.86 22.74
CA GLN A 29 -3.92 17.06 23.89
C GLN A 29 -2.95 17.19 25.09
N GLY A 30 -2.42 18.40 25.30
CA GLY A 30 -1.45 18.72 26.35
C GLY A 30 -0.04 18.18 26.10
N MET A 31 0.26 17.62 24.92
CA MET A 31 1.59 17.13 24.59
C MET A 31 2.54 18.27 24.18
N THR A 32 3.79 18.16 24.60
CA THR A 32 4.87 19.02 24.11
C THR A 32 5.23 18.71 22.66
N TRP A 33 5.90 19.66 21.99
CA TRP A 33 6.47 19.42 20.65
C TRP A 33 7.34 18.15 20.58
N GLN A 34 8.14 17.89 21.60
CA GLN A 34 9.04 16.73 21.62
C GLN A 34 8.25 15.41 21.65
N GLU A 35 7.14 15.39 22.39
CA GLU A 35 6.24 14.23 22.47
C GLU A 35 5.49 14.02 21.15
N LEU A 36 4.91 15.07 20.58
CA LEU A 36 4.26 15.01 19.26
C LEU A 36 5.21 14.49 18.17
N LYS A 37 6.43 15.01 18.14
CA LYS A 37 7.48 14.56 17.21
C LYS A 37 7.83 13.09 17.42
N LYS A 38 7.97 12.65 18.67
CA LYS A 38 8.25 11.25 19.01
C LYS A 38 7.13 10.34 18.54
N ASP A 39 5.88 10.77 18.70
CA ASP A 39 4.69 9.99 18.32
C ASP A 39 4.57 9.85 16.81
N PHE A 40 4.83 10.94 16.09
CA PHE A 40 4.91 10.90 14.64
C PHE A 40 6.04 9.96 14.16
N ALA A 41 7.22 10.01 14.78
CA ALA A 41 8.33 9.10 14.46
C ALA A 41 7.95 7.63 14.71
N ARG A 42 7.28 7.33 15.84
CA ARG A 42 6.77 5.98 16.14
C ARG A 42 5.78 5.50 15.07
N MET A 43 4.91 6.37 14.58
CA MET A 43 3.97 6.05 13.50
C MET A 43 4.70 5.77 12.19
N LEU A 44 5.69 6.59 11.82
CA LEU A 44 6.49 6.35 10.61
C LEU A 44 7.29 5.04 10.69
N ASP A 45 7.88 4.73 11.84
CA ASP A 45 8.61 3.48 12.05
C ASP A 45 7.68 2.26 11.94
N PHE A 46 6.46 2.37 12.49
CA PHE A 46 5.43 1.36 12.30
C PHE A 46 5.11 1.19 10.80
N VAL A 47 4.92 2.28 10.06
CA VAL A 47 4.61 2.22 8.62
C VAL A 47 5.74 1.56 7.84
N LYS A 48 6.99 2.00 8.04
CA LYS A 48 8.17 1.43 7.36
C LYS A 48 8.34 -0.06 7.64
N ARG A 49 8.11 -0.48 8.89
CA ARG A 49 8.26 -1.89 9.29
C ARG A 49 7.17 -2.78 8.73
N HIS A 50 5.92 -2.31 8.71
CA HIS A 50 4.75 -3.14 8.37
C HIS A 50 4.29 -3.00 6.92
N TYR A 51 4.69 -1.94 6.21
CA TYR A 51 4.35 -1.67 4.81
C TYR A 51 5.59 -1.23 4.01
N PRO A 52 6.64 -2.07 3.96
CA PRO A 52 7.93 -1.70 3.34
C PRO A 52 7.86 -1.51 1.81
N TRP A 53 6.71 -1.79 1.21
CA TRP A 53 6.45 -1.64 -0.22
C TRP A 53 5.85 -0.26 -0.60
N LEU A 54 5.50 0.57 0.40
CA LEU A 54 5.09 1.96 0.19
C LEU A 54 6.28 2.81 -0.25
N GLU A 55 6.00 3.83 -1.06
CA GLU A 55 6.98 4.79 -1.54
C GLU A 55 6.66 6.17 -0.98
N TYR A 56 7.69 6.87 -0.53
CA TYR A 56 7.59 8.26 -0.13
C TYR A 56 7.64 9.14 -1.38
N VAL A 57 6.60 9.92 -1.59
CA VAL A 57 6.46 10.80 -2.75
C VAL A 57 6.03 12.20 -2.31
N SER A 58 6.37 13.21 -3.10
CA SER A 58 5.79 14.53 -2.92
C SER A 58 4.30 14.52 -3.28
N ILE A 59 3.53 15.50 -2.79
CA ILE A 59 2.10 15.61 -3.17
C ILE A 59 1.92 15.84 -4.68
N ARG A 60 2.91 16.47 -5.34
CA ARG A 60 2.91 16.68 -6.78
C ARG A 60 3.11 15.38 -7.55
N ASP A 61 4.01 14.52 -7.09
CA ASP A 61 4.22 13.21 -7.70
C ASP A 61 3.06 12.26 -7.41
N ALA A 62 2.47 12.37 -6.21
CA ALA A 62 1.28 11.60 -5.83
C ALA A 62 0.09 11.85 -6.77
N GLU A 63 -0.11 13.09 -7.21
CA GLU A 63 -1.14 13.45 -8.18
C GLU A 63 -0.95 12.72 -9.52
N LYS A 64 0.29 12.72 -10.03
CA LYS A 64 0.64 12.02 -11.27
C LYS A 64 0.42 10.51 -11.13
N ILE A 65 0.88 9.92 -10.02
CA ILE A 65 0.70 8.49 -9.72
C ILE A 65 -0.80 8.13 -9.67
N LEU A 66 -1.63 8.96 -9.03
CA LEU A 66 -3.08 8.74 -8.97
C LEU A 66 -3.71 8.75 -10.36
N ARG A 67 -3.35 9.71 -11.22
CA ARG A 67 -3.84 9.73 -12.62
C ARG A 67 -3.43 8.49 -13.40
N GLU A 68 -2.20 8.03 -13.21
CA GLU A 68 -1.70 6.82 -13.86
C GLU A 68 -2.41 5.56 -13.35
N MET A 69 -2.71 5.49 -12.06
CA MET A 69 -3.49 4.41 -11.45
C MET A 69 -4.91 4.37 -11.98
N ASP A 70 -5.60 5.51 -12.02
CA ASP A 70 -6.97 5.65 -12.53
C ASP A 70 -7.05 5.27 -14.02
N GLY A 71 -6.11 5.76 -14.84
CA GLY A 71 -6.01 5.43 -16.26
C GLY A 71 -5.38 4.06 -16.57
N SER A 72 -5.11 3.21 -15.56
CA SER A 72 -4.43 1.93 -15.77
C SER A 72 -5.31 0.88 -16.45
N GLY A 73 -6.64 0.99 -16.32
CA GLY A 73 -7.58 0.00 -16.84
C GLY A 73 -7.28 -1.41 -16.32
N THR A 74 -6.90 -1.53 -15.03
CA THR A 74 -6.48 -2.80 -14.46
C THR A 74 -7.64 -3.81 -14.46
N GLU A 75 -7.45 -4.94 -15.12
CA GLU A 75 -8.45 -6.00 -15.23
C GLU A 75 -7.97 -7.27 -14.51
N PHE A 76 -8.91 -7.95 -13.87
CA PHE A 76 -8.70 -9.22 -13.19
C PHE A 76 -9.62 -10.27 -13.79
N GLN A 77 -9.08 -11.43 -14.15
CA GLN A 77 -9.86 -12.58 -14.59
C GLN A 77 -9.46 -13.82 -13.81
N TRP A 78 -10.41 -14.41 -13.10
CA TRP A 78 -10.22 -15.67 -12.39
C TRP A 78 -10.77 -16.83 -13.20
N GLN A 79 -9.97 -17.88 -13.40
CA GLN A 79 -10.38 -19.12 -14.08
C GLN A 79 -9.81 -20.31 -13.33
N GLU A 80 -10.68 -21.17 -12.79
CA GLU A 80 -10.33 -22.33 -11.97
C GLU A 80 -9.38 -21.97 -10.81
N ASN A 81 -8.07 -22.13 -11.03
CA ASN A 81 -6.99 -21.89 -10.09
C ASN A 81 -5.96 -20.88 -10.61
N ARG A 82 -6.36 -20.04 -11.58
CA ARG A 82 -5.50 -19.04 -12.21
C ARG A 82 -6.13 -17.65 -12.14
N LEU A 83 -5.38 -16.69 -11.61
CA LEU A 83 -5.66 -15.26 -11.73
C LEU A 83 -4.83 -14.68 -12.87
N SER A 84 -5.48 -14.19 -13.92
CA SER A 84 -4.88 -13.35 -14.95
C SER A 84 -5.08 -11.89 -14.59
N ILE A 85 -4.02 -11.10 -14.69
CA ILE A 85 -4.02 -9.66 -14.40
C ILE A 85 -3.51 -8.93 -15.63
N ARG A 86 -4.28 -7.97 -16.14
CA ARG A 86 -3.83 -7.01 -17.15
C ARG A 86 -3.66 -5.66 -16.47
N SER A 87 -2.46 -5.11 -16.50
CA SER A 87 -2.17 -3.80 -15.92
C SER A 87 -0.85 -3.26 -16.49
N ARG A 88 -0.45 -2.06 -16.09
CA ARG A 88 0.82 -1.46 -16.56
C ARG A 88 2.01 -2.07 -15.80
N PRO A 89 3.17 -2.27 -16.46
CA PRO A 89 4.43 -2.56 -15.75
C PRO A 89 4.72 -1.51 -14.68
N GLY A 90 5.28 -1.92 -13.54
CA GLY A 90 5.50 -1.08 -12.36
C GLY A 90 4.30 -0.97 -11.43
N MET A 91 3.09 -1.31 -11.87
CA MET A 91 1.90 -1.26 -11.01
C MET A 91 2.04 -2.24 -9.84
N LYS A 92 1.82 -1.74 -8.61
CA LYS A 92 1.79 -2.56 -7.40
C LYS A 92 0.36 -2.97 -7.07
N LEU A 93 0.17 -4.25 -6.78
CA LEU A 93 -1.13 -4.83 -6.48
C LEU A 93 -1.05 -5.65 -5.20
N ARG A 94 -2.07 -5.51 -4.34
CA ARG A 94 -2.21 -6.33 -3.14
C ARG A 94 -3.28 -7.39 -3.36
N ILE A 95 -2.89 -8.66 -3.28
CA ILE A 95 -3.75 -9.82 -3.53
C ILE A 95 -3.95 -10.56 -2.21
N ARG A 96 -5.19 -10.62 -1.71
CA ARG A 96 -5.54 -11.43 -0.53
C ARG A 96 -5.73 -12.89 -0.95
N LEU A 97 -5.10 -13.80 -0.22
CA LEU A 97 -5.03 -15.20 -0.64
C LEU A 97 -6.23 -16.06 -0.21
N ASN A 98 -7.03 -15.62 0.78
CA ASN A 98 -8.27 -16.30 1.21
C ASN A 98 -8.18 -17.84 1.24
N GLN A 99 -7.14 -18.38 1.90
CA GLN A 99 -6.83 -19.81 2.06
C GLN A 99 -6.18 -20.52 0.85
N LYS A 100 -6.04 -19.87 -0.30
CA LYS A 100 -5.28 -20.40 -1.46
C LYS A 100 -3.78 -20.22 -1.28
N SER A 101 -3.00 -21.14 -1.83
CA SER A 101 -1.54 -21.03 -1.85
C SER A 101 -1.05 -20.73 -3.26
N LEU A 102 -0.16 -19.75 -3.41
CA LEU A 102 0.43 -19.45 -4.72
C LEU A 102 1.48 -20.53 -5.05
N SER A 103 1.26 -21.28 -6.13
CA SER A 103 2.19 -22.31 -6.62
C SER A 103 3.16 -21.76 -7.67
N ARG A 104 2.68 -20.87 -8.56
CA ARG A 104 3.50 -20.29 -9.63
C ARG A 104 3.05 -18.88 -9.98
N GLN A 105 3.99 -18.05 -10.42
CA GLN A 105 3.71 -16.73 -10.97
C GLN A 105 4.52 -16.44 -12.24
N VAL A 106 3.91 -15.70 -13.17
CA VAL A 106 4.52 -15.19 -14.41
C VAL A 106 4.11 -13.74 -14.58
N GLY A 107 5.05 -12.87 -14.99
CA GLY A 107 4.74 -11.46 -15.28
C GLY A 107 4.58 -10.57 -14.04
N VAL A 108 4.84 -11.09 -12.83
CA VAL A 108 4.88 -10.32 -11.57
C VAL A 108 6.12 -10.66 -10.75
N LYS A 109 6.60 -9.67 -9.98
CA LYS A 109 7.58 -9.83 -8.91
C LYS A 109 6.86 -9.74 -7.57
N ILE A 110 7.07 -10.69 -6.67
CA ILE A 110 6.52 -10.62 -5.32
C ILE A 110 7.45 -9.75 -4.49
N ILE A 111 6.96 -8.60 -4.04
CA ILE A 111 7.75 -7.62 -3.28
C ILE A 111 7.49 -7.70 -1.77
N HIS A 112 6.35 -8.28 -1.36
CA HIS A 112 6.07 -8.52 0.05
C HIS A 112 5.07 -9.66 0.27
N ARG A 113 5.15 -10.35 1.42
CA ARG A 113 4.23 -11.42 1.83
C ARG A 113 3.74 -11.19 3.26
N TYR A 114 2.43 -11.14 3.44
CA TYR A 114 1.78 -11.12 4.75
C TYR A 114 1.35 -12.53 5.15
N ARG A 115 1.64 -12.90 6.40
CA ARG A 115 1.20 -14.19 6.98
C ARG A 115 -0.22 -14.12 7.55
N ARG A 116 -0.63 -12.98 8.12
CA ARG A 116 -1.92 -12.81 8.81
C ARG A 116 -2.49 -11.39 8.59
N PRO A 117 -3.62 -11.22 7.90
CA PRO A 117 -4.23 -12.20 7.00
C PRO A 117 -3.29 -12.50 5.80
N PRO A 118 -3.33 -13.72 5.23
CA PRO A 118 -2.52 -14.07 4.07
C PRO A 118 -2.74 -13.13 2.88
N ALA A 119 -1.69 -12.44 2.45
CA ALA A 119 -1.72 -11.57 1.28
C ALA A 119 -0.36 -11.45 0.62
N LEU A 120 -0.36 -11.16 -0.67
CA LEU A 120 0.81 -10.84 -1.47
C LEU A 120 0.76 -9.37 -1.86
N VAL A 121 1.93 -8.72 -1.87
CA VAL A 121 2.11 -7.49 -2.64
C VAL A 121 3.02 -7.85 -3.80
N VAL A 122 2.52 -7.58 -5.00
CA VAL A 122 3.20 -7.89 -6.25
C VAL A 122 3.38 -6.62 -7.07
N GLU A 123 4.44 -6.59 -7.86
CA GLU A 123 4.71 -5.56 -8.84
C GLU A 123 4.63 -6.18 -10.23
N MET A 124 3.86 -5.56 -11.12
CA MET A 124 3.72 -5.99 -12.52
C MET A 124 5.05 -5.81 -13.25
N THR A 125 5.60 -6.87 -13.81
CA THR A 125 6.83 -6.82 -14.63
C THR A 125 6.55 -6.84 -16.12
N ARG A 126 5.32 -7.19 -16.51
CA ARG A 126 4.81 -7.25 -17.88
C ARG A 126 3.37 -6.74 -17.91
N PRO A 127 2.83 -6.35 -19.08
CA PRO A 127 1.44 -5.90 -19.19
C PRO A 127 0.39 -6.95 -18.82
N VAL A 128 0.76 -8.24 -18.90
CA VAL A 128 -0.08 -9.38 -18.52
C VAL A 128 0.70 -10.26 -17.56
N ALA A 129 0.06 -10.58 -16.44
CA ALA A 129 0.58 -11.49 -15.43
C ALA A 129 -0.40 -12.63 -15.14
N GLN A 130 0.15 -13.75 -14.70
CA GLN A 130 -0.62 -14.94 -14.34
C GLN A 130 -0.10 -15.48 -13.01
N LEU A 131 -1.03 -15.69 -12.08
CA LEU A 131 -0.78 -16.31 -10.78
C LEU A 131 -1.58 -17.60 -10.72
N PHE A 132 -0.91 -18.70 -10.40
CA PHE A 132 -1.49 -20.04 -10.29
C PHE A 132 -1.53 -20.42 -8.82
N PHE A 133 -2.65 -21.01 -8.41
CA PHE A 133 -2.96 -21.32 -7.03
C PHE A 133 -3.26 -22.80 -6.84
N GLU A 134 -2.99 -23.28 -5.62
CA GLU A 134 -3.45 -24.55 -5.07
C GLU A 134 -4.57 -24.28 -4.05
#